data_AF-A0A7Y2GM45-F1
#
_entry.id   AF-A0A7Y2GM45-F1
#
_cell.length_a   1.000
_cell.length_b   1.000
_cell.length_c   1.000
_cell.angle_alpha   90.00
_cell.angle_beta   90.00
_cell.angle_gamma   90.00
#
_symmetry.space_group_name_H-M   'P 1'
#
loop_
_entity.id
_entity.type
_entity.pdbx_description
1 polymer ?
#
loop_
_entity_poly.entity_id
_entity_poly.type
_entity_poly.pdbx_seq_one_letter_code
_entity_poly.pdbx_strand_id
1 'polypeptide(L)'
;MMLEVLEHLEDPPGALALLQSLTTDAVLVSVPWEPFFRGLNLLRLKNVKRWGSDPEHVQHWTKRQFEALVSETFDIVDRGRAFPWTLLLLRPKATP
;
A
#
# COMPACT_ATOMS: atom_id res chain seq x y z
N MET A 1 -10.70 5.04 5.30
CA MET A 1 -10.08 4.25 4.21
C MET A 1 -9.03 5.11 3.52
N MET A 2 -7.93 4.51 3.07
CA MET A 2 -6.85 5.20 2.35
C MET A 2 -6.36 4.27 1.23
N LEU A 3 -6.79 4.53 -0.01
CA LEU A 3 -6.57 3.63 -1.14
C LEU A 3 -5.70 4.32 -2.19
N GLU A 4 -4.62 3.65 -2.60
CA GLU A 4 -3.69 4.14 -3.63
C GLU A 4 -3.17 5.55 -3.33
N VAL A 5 -2.65 5.70 -2.11
CA VAL A 5 -2.10 6.97 -1.61
C VAL A 5 -0.68 6.77 -1.11
N LEU A 6 -0.42 5.73 -0.33
CA LEU A 6 0.85 5.55 0.37
C LEU A 6 2.05 5.46 -0.59
N GLU A 7 1.86 4.90 -1.78
CA GLU A 7 2.89 4.77 -2.83
C GLU A 7 3.39 6.10 -3.38
N HIS A 8 2.61 7.16 -3.17
CA HIS A 8 2.91 8.52 -3.59
C HIS A 8 3.58 9.35 -2.48
N LEU A 9 3.68 8.82 -1.26
CA LEU A 9 4.22 9.54 -0.11
C LEU A 9 5.72 9.26 0.10
N GLU A 10 6.47 10.31 0.39
CA GLU A 10 7.89 10.19 0.76
C GLU A 10 8.08 9.57 2.15
N ASP A 11 7.15 9.84 3.08
CA ASP A 11 7.14 9.29 4.45
C ASP A 11 5.87 8.45 4.74
N PRO A 12 5.78 7.20 4.24
CA PRO A 12 4.70 6.29 4.57
C PRO A 12 4.58 5.96 6.08
N PRO A 13 5.67 5.74 6.84
CA PRO A 13 5.58 5.52 8.29
C PRO A 13 4.88 6.67 9.04
N GLY A 14 5.24 7.92 8.76
CA GLY A 14 4.58 9.09 9.36
C GLY A 14 3.10 9.17 9.01
N ALA A 15 2.75 8.90 7.75
CA ALA A 15 1.35 8.83 7.30
C ALA A 15 0.56 7.72 8.01
N LEU A 16 1.16 6.55 8.22
CA LEU A 16 0.55 5.44 8.94
C LEU A 16 0.35 5.75 10.44
N ALA A 17 1.31 6.44 11.08
CA ALA A 17 1.15 6.87 12.47
C ALA A 17 -0.01 7.88 12.63
N LEU A 18 -0.12 8.86 11.72
CA LEU A 18 -1.26 9.78 11.68
C LEU A 18 -2.56 9.01 11.44
N LEU A 19 -2.58 8.09 10.47
CA LEU A 19 -3.74 7.26 10.18
C LEU A 19 -4.16 6.43 11.39
N GLN A 20 -3.20 5.88 12.16
CA GLN A 20 -3.46 5.12 13.37
C GLN A 20 -4.18 5.98 14.41
N SER A 21 -3.70 7.20 14.65
CA SER A 21 -4.32 8.15 15.60
C SER A 21 -5.75 8.58 15.21
N LEU A 22 -6.08 8.53 13.92
CA LEU A 22 -7.40 8.87 13.39
C LEU A 22 -8.34 7.66 13.30
N THR A 23 -7.81 6.44 13.43
CA THR A 23 -8.58 5.20 13.26
C THR A 23 -9.16 4.75 14.60
N THR A 24 -10.49 4.60 14.67
CA THR A 24 -11.18 4.21 15.92
C THR A 24 -11.41 2.70 16.08
N ASP A 25 -11.69 1.98 14.99
CA ASP A 25 -11.84 0.52 15.00
C ASP A 25 -10.97 -0.10 13.90
N ALA A 26 -11.31 0.10 12.64
CA ALA A 26 -10.58 -0.48 11.53
C ALA A 26 -10.38 0.49 10.37
N VAL A 27 -9.35 0.25 9.56
CA VAL A 27 -9.08 0.99 8.33
C VAL A 27 -8.73 0.05 7.19
N LEU A 28 -9.33 0.31 6.03
CA LEU A 28 -8.99 -0.36 4.79
C LEU A 28 -7.92 0.46 4.05
N VAL A 29 -6.83 -0.20 3.67
CA VAL A 29 -5.75 0.40 2.89
C VAL A 29 -5.43 -0.42 1.63
N SER A 30 -5.01 0.26 0.57
CA SER A 30 -4.48 -0.42 -0.62
C SER A 30 -3.29 0.29 -1.23
N VAL A 31 -2.40 -0.52 -1.81
CA VAL A 31 -1.31 -0.08 -2.68
C VAL A 31 -1.19 -1.04 -3.87
N PRO A 32 -0.66 -0.59 -5.01
CA PRO A 32 -0.29 -1.46 -6.12
C PRO A 32 0.59 -2.62 -5.66
N TRP A 33 0.29 -3.84 -6.11
CA TRP A 33 1.26 -4.93 -6.02
C TRP A 33 2.26 -4.74 -7.16
N GLU A 34 3.28 -3.93 -6.89
CA GLU A 34 4.13 -3.29 -7.91
C GLU A 34 4.65 -4.25 -9.01
N PRO A 35 5.14 -5.47 -8.69
CA PRO A 35 5.63 -6.38 -9.72
C PRO A 35 4.58 -6.69 -10.79
N PHE A 36 3.33 -6.94 -10.38
CA PHE A 36 2.23 -7.23 -11.31
C PHE A 36 1.67 -5.96 -11.92
N PHE A 37 1.56 -4.89 -11.14
CA PHE A 37 1.05 -3.61 -11.63
C PHE A 37 1.91 -3.06 -12.76
N ARG A 38 3.24 -3.04 -12.57
CA ARG A 38 4.21 -2.63 -13.60
C ARG A 38 4.20 -3.57 -14.80
N GLY A 39 4.11 -4.89 -14.57
CA GLY A 39 3.98 -5.88 -15.64
C GLY A 39 2.75 -5.63 -16.51
N LEU A 40 1.58 -5.40 -15.90
CA LEU A 40 0.34 -5.09 -16.61
C LEU A 40 0.44 -3.75 -17.36
N ASN A 41 1.07 -2.74 -16.77
CA ASN A 41 1.37 -1.48 -17.44
C ASN A 41 2.24 -1.69 -18.69
N LEU A 42 3.27 -2.53 -18.62
CA LEU A 42 4.08 -2.88 -19.79
C LEU A 42 3.28 -3.63 -20.86
N LEU A 43 2.45 -4.60 -20.46
CA LEU A 43 1.62 -5.37 -21.38
C LEU A 43 0.63 -4.48 -22.16
N ARG A 44 0.16 -3.39 -21.55
CA ARG A 44 -0.68 -2.36 -22.21
C ARG A 44 0.11 -1.19 -22.82
N LEU A 45 1.44 -1.31 -22.94
CA LEU A 45 2.34 -0.31 -23.52
C LEU A 45 2.40 1.04 -22.77
N LYS A 46 2.12 1.05 -21.46
CA LYS A 46 2.23 2.22 -20.59
C LYS A 46 3.62 2.30 -19.95
N ASN A 47 4.17 3.51 -19.85
CA ASN A 47 5.44 3.78 -19.14
C ASN A 47 6.61 2.88 -19.57
N VAL A 48 6.70 2.53 -20.86
CA VAL A 48 7.65 1.52 -21.36
C VAL A 48 9.10 1.86 -21.01
N LYS A 49 9.51 3.12 -21.18
CA LYS A 49 10.86 3.59 -20.82
C LYS A 49 11.17 3.48 -19.32
N ARG A 50 10.15 3.36 -18.47
CA ARG A 50 10.24 3.20 -17.01
C ARG A 50 9.88 1.78 -16.57
N TRP A 51 9.88 0.81 -17.49
CA TRP A 51 9.56 -0.59 -17.18
C TRP A 51 8.19 -0.71 -16.48
N GLY A 52 7.18 0.01 -16.99
CA GLY A 52 5.81 0.00 -16.49
C GLY A 52 5.57 0.76 -15.19
N SER A 53 6.61 1.34 -14.58
CA SER A 53 6.50 2.14 -13.36
C SER A 53 5.88 3.50 -13.66
N ASP A 54 4.83 3.84 -12.91
CA ASP A 54 4.22 5.16 -12.94
C ASP A 54 5.14 6.19 -12.27
N PRO A 55 5.37 7.39 -12.86
CA PRO A 55 6.30 8.38 -12.31
C PRO A 55 5.96 8.87 -10.90
N GLU A 56 4.68 8.89 -10.56
CA GLU A 56 4.16 9.36 -9.28
C GLU A 56 4.29 8.30 -8.18
N HIS A 57 4.62 7.05 -8.50
CA HIS A 57 4.90 6.01 -7.51
C HIS A 57 6.34 6.17 -7.04
N VAL A 58 6.52 6.88 -5.93
CA VAL A 58 7.83 7.09 -5.31
C VAL A 58 8.24 5.90 -4.44
N GLN A 59 7.27 5.11 -3.97
CA GLN A 59 7.50 3.84 -3.28
C GLN A 59 7.00 2.66 -4.13
N HIS A 60 7.67 1.52 -3.99
CA HIS A 60 7.33 0.29 -4.70
C HIS A 60 7.34 -0.91 -3.76
N TRP A 61 6.20 -1.59 -3.63
CA TRP A 61 6.07 -2.70 -2.68
C TRP A 61 5.61 -4.01 -3.32
N THR A 62 6.25 -5.10 -2.88
CA THR A 62 5.61 -6.42 -2.87
C THR A 62 4.58 -6.50 -1.73
N LYS A 63 3.65 -7.44 -1.80
CA LYS A 63 2.69 -7.71 -0.71
C LYS A 63 3.38 -7.83 0.66
N ARG A 64 4.47 -8.60 0.72
CA ARG A 64 5.22 -8.84 1.97
C ARG A 64 5.87 -7.58 2.53
N GLN A 65 6.45 -6.74 1.67
CA GLN A 65 7.05 -5.48 2.10
C GLN A 65 5.99 -4.51 2.64
N PHE A 66 4.85 -4.41 1.95
CA PHE A 66 3.76 -3.56 2.42
C PHE A 66 3.16 -4.07 3.72
N GLU A 67 2.94 -5.38 3.84
CA GLU A 67 2.49 -6.01 5.08
C GLU A 67 3.45 -5.76 6.25
N ALA A 68 4.77 -5.85 6.02
CA ALA A 68 5.77 -5.56 7.04
C ALA A 68 5.70 -4.10 7.52
N LEU A 69 5.61 -3.14 6.59
CA LEU A 69 5.50 -1.71 6.88
C LEU A 69 4.26 -1.40 7.72
N VAL A 70 3.07 -1.85 7.30
CA VAL A 70 1.83 -1.55 8.05
C VAL A 70 1.79 -2.26 9.40
N SER A 71 2.48 -3.39 9.53
CA SER A 71 2.56 -4.15 10.77
C SER A 71 3.35 -3.43 11.87
N GLU A 72 4.02 -2.32 11.59
CA GLU A 72 4.66 -1.51 12.63
C GLU A 72 3.64 -0.75 13.49
N THR A 73 2.52 -0.32 12.89
CA THR A 73 1.49 0.53 13.53
C THR A 73 0.11 -0.12 13.62
N PHE A 74 -0.17 -1.13 12.78
CA PHE A 74 -1.46 -1.82 12.74
C PHE A 74 -1.31 -3.34 12.85
N ASP A 75 -2.39 -3.99 13.28
CA ASP A 75 -2.58 -5.43 13.12
C ASP A 75 -3.36 -5.70 11.84
N ILE A 76 -2.88 -6.65 11.03
CA ILE A 76 -3.56 -7.07 9.81
C ILE A 76 -4.69 -8.04 10.17
N VAL A 77 -5.93 -7.60 10.00
CA VAL A 77 -7.13 -8.41 10.26
C VAL A 77 -7.47 -9.30 9.09
N ASP A 78 -7.41 -8.77 7.86
CA ASP A 78 -7.73 -9.52 6.66
C ASP A 78 -6.91 -9.06 5.44
N ARG A 79 -6.71 -9.97 4.50
CA ARG A 79 -6.03 -9.76 3.21
C ARG A 79 -7.04 -9.93 2.08
N GLY A 80 -7.51 -8.80 1.57
CA GLY A 80 -8.46 -8.77 0.46
C GLY A 80 -7.89 -9.33 -0.84
N ARG A 81 -8.73 -9.99 -1.62
CA ARG A 81 -8.39 -10.48 -2.97
C ARG A 81 -8.74 -9.42 -4.01
N ALA A 82 -7.82 -8.50 -4.25
CA ALA A 82 -8.02 -7.39 -5.18
C ALA A 82 -6.86 -7.28 -6.17
N PHE A 83 -6.60 -8.30 -7.00
CA PHE A 83 -5.51 -8.25 -7.98
C PHE A 83 -5.71 -7.12 -9.01
N PRO A 84 -4.67 -6.35 -9.41
CA PRO A 84 -3.25 -6.38 -9.01
C PRO A 84 -2.86 -5.49 -7.81
N TRP A 85 -3.76 -5.25 -6.87
CA TRP A 85 -3.48 -4.50 -5.64
C TRP A 85 -3.24 -5.40 -4.43
N THR A 86 -2.55 -4.84 -3.45
CA THR A 86 -2.50 -5.34 -2.08
C THR A 86 -3.58 -4.58 -1.31
N LEU A 87 -4.61 -5.28 -0.83
CA LEU A 87 -5.72 -4.71 -0.08
C LEU A 87 -5.72 -5.31 1.33
N LEU A 88 -5.61 -4.48 2.36
CA LEU A 88 -5.53 -4.91 3.75
C LEU A 88 -6.60 -4.25 4.59
N LEU A 89 -7.29 -5.04 5.40
CA LEU A 89 -8.10 -4.54 6.52
C LEU A 89 -7.22 -4.54 7.76
N LEU A 90 -7.08 -3.39 8.38
CA LEU A 90 -6.17 -3.13 9.48
C LEU A 90 -6.93 -2.69 10.73
N ARG A 91 -6.41 -3.02 11.91
CA ARG A 91 -6.82 -2.45 13.20
C ARG A 91 -5.64 -1.75 13.86
N PRO A 92 -5.83 -0.58 14.50
CA PRO A 92 -4.74 0.13 15.15
C PRO A 92 -4.21 -0.74 16.30
N LYS A 93 -2.89 -0.86 16.41
CA LYS A 93 -2.29 -1.50 17.59
C LYS A 93 -2.60 -0.68 18.82
N ALA A 94 -2.79 -1.35 19.95
CA ALA A 94 -2.85 -0.67 21.23
C ALA A 94 -1.54 0.11 21.43
N THR A 95 -1.65 1.43 21.61
CA THR A 95 -0.49 2.25 22.02
C THR A 95 -0.04 1.75 23.39
N PRO A 96 1.26 1.44 23.59
CA PRO A 96 1.78 1.01 24.88
C PRO A 96 1.56 2.06 25.99
#